data_AF-A0A1F3Z9C0-F1
#
_entry.id   AF-A0A1F3Z9C0-F1
#
_cell.length_a   1.000
_cell.length_b   1.000
_cell.length_c   1.000
_cell.angle_alpha   90.00
_cell.angle_beta   90.00
_cell.angle_gamma   90.00
#
_symmetry.space_group_name_H-M   'P 1'
#
loop_
_entity.id
_entity.type
_entity.pdbx_description
1 polymer ?
#
loop_
_entity_poly.entity_id
_entity_poly.type
_entity_poly.pdbx_seq_one_letter_code
_entity_poly.pdbx_strand_id
1 'polypeptide(L)' 'MRGRFLILSDAILSSYESATGRYRGQDTLLQRDERRYSARGALFDGAKLLSAWSVELRSAG' A
#
# COMPACT_ATOMS: atom_id res chain seq x y z
N MET A 1 12.98 5.63 4.22
CA MET A 1 12.15 4.51 4.71
C MET A 1 12.73 3.21 4.18
N ARG A 2 12.56 2.09 4.88
CA ARG A 2 12.90 0.76 4.37
C ARG A 2 11.60 0.03 4.05
N GLY A 3 11.50 -0.50 2.84
CA GLY A 3 10.31 -1.18 2.36
C GLY A 3 10.60 -2.60 1.92
N ARG A 4 9.60 -3.46 1.99
CA ARG A 4 9.57 -4.81 1.42
C ARG A 4 8.26 -4.99 0.70
N PHE A 5 8.28 -5.81 -0.34
CA PHE A 5 7.05 -6.18 -1.04
C PHE A 5 7.08 -7.65 -1.47
N LEU A 6 5.89 -8.18 -1.69
CA LEU A 6 5.61 -9.51 -2.19
C LEU A 6 4.69 -9.36 -3.40
N ILE A 7 4.98 -10.08 -4.48
CA ILE A 7 4.07 -10.23 -5.61
C ILE A 7 3.35 -11.57 -5.40
N LEU A 8 2.02 -11.53 -5.35
CA LEU A 8 1.16 -12.69 -5.18
C LEU A 8 0.06 -12.64 -6.23
N SER A 9 0.21 -13.42 -7.30
CA SER A 9 -0.73 -13.44 -8.42
C SER A 9 -0.99 -12.03 -8.98
N ASP A 10 -2.16 -11.47 -8.75
CA ASP A 10 -2.65 -10.16 -9.20
C ASP A 10 -2.41 -9.05 -8.17
N ALA A 11 -1.72 -9.34 -7.06
CA ALA A 11 -1.50 -8.40 -5.97
C ALA A 11 -0.01 -8.10 -5.70
N ILE A 12 0.26 -6.86 -5.32
CA ILE A 12 1.49 -6.44 -4.65
C ILE A 12 1.14 -6.09 -3.21
N LEU A 13 1.71 -6.82 -2.25
CA LEU A 13 1.61 -6.51 -0.83
C LEU A 13 2.91 -5.86 -0.37
N SER A 14 2.83 -4.63 0.12
CA SER A 14 3.98 -3.85 0.54
C SER A 14 3.88 -3.49 2.01
N SER A 15 5.01 -3.52 2.70
CA SER A 15 5.15 -2.95 4.05
C SER A 15 6.39 -2.08 4.11
N TYR A 16 6.32 -1.02 4.91
CA TYR A 16 7.43 -0.08 5.05
C TYR A 16 7.48 0.53 6.44
N GLU A 17 8.68 0.96 6.80
CA GLU A 17 8.99 1.49 8.11
C GLU A 17 10.02 2.63 8.01
N SER A 18 9.90 3.66 8.87
CA SER A 18 10.92 4.70 9.04
C SER A 18 12.18 4.12 9.68
N ALA A 19 13.32 4.81 9.56
CA ALA A 19 14.56 4.33 10.17
C ALA A 19 14.45 4.11 11.70
N THR A 20 13.56 4.85 12.37
CA THR A 20 13.31 4.79 13.82
C THR A 20 12.18 3.84 14.22
N GLY A 21 11.48 3.22 13.27
CA GLY A 21 10.28 2.41 13.55
C GLY A 21 9.04 3.20 13.94
N ARG A 22 9.14 4.52 14.10
CA ARG A 22 8.02 5.38 14.49
C ARG A 22 6.89 5.37 13.46
N TYR A 23 7.22 5.44 12.17
CA TYR A 23 6.23 5.40 11.10
C TYR A 23 6.24 4.03 10.44
N ARG A 24 5.08 3.39 10.39
CA ARG A 24 4.89 2.07 9.75
C ARG A 24 3.66 2.11 8.88
N GLY A 25 3.71 1.45 7.74
CA GLY A 25 2.57 1.35 6.86
C GLY A 25 2.55 0.05 6.07
N GLN A 26 1.37 -0.21 5.53
CA GLN A 26 1.11 -1.30 4.62
C GLN A 26 0.30 -0.76 3.45
N ASP A 27 0.61 -1.28 2.27
CA ASP A 27 -0.13 -1.05 1.05
C ASP A 27 -0.42 -2.38 0.35
N THR A 28 -1.59 -2.47 -0.26
CA THR A 28 -1.94 -3.56 -1.18
C THR A 28 -2.45 -2.95 -2.46
N LEU A 29 -1.75 -3.21 -3.56
CA LEU A 29 -2.19 -2.92 -4.91
C LEU A 29 -2.72 -4.21 -5.53
N LEU A 30 -3.95 -4.20 -6.01
CA LEU A 30 -4.60 -5.35 -6.63
C LEU A 30 -5.01 -5.00 -8.05
N GLN A 31 -4.47 -5.72 -9.02
CA GLN A 31 -4.90 -5.66 -10.41
C GLN A 31 -6.31 -6.25 -10.53
N ARG A 32 -7.24 -5.48 -11.05
CA ARG A 32 -8.63 -5.92 -11.28
C ARG A 32 -8.80 -6.43 -12.70
N ASP A 33 -8.13 -5.80 -13.65
CA ASP A 33 -8.00 -6.20 -15.05
C ASP A 33 -6.83 -5.42 -15.70
N GLU A 34 -6.72 -5.50 -17.02
CA GLU A 34 -5.66 -4.86 -17.82
C GLU A 34 -5.58 -3.33 -17.65
N ARG A 35 -6.65 -2.66 -17.22
CA ARG A 35 -6.74 -1.19 -17.15
C ARG A 35 -7.10 -0.65 -15.78
N ARG A 36 -7.41 -1.52 -14.80
CA ARG A 36 -7.90 -1.12 -13.49
C ARG A 36 -7.12 -1.79 -12.37
N TYR A 37 -6.80 -0.99 -11.36
CA TYR A 37 -6.26 -1.46 -10.09
C TYR A 37 -7.06 -0.88 -8.93
N SER A 38 -7.07 -1.57 -7.80
CA SER A 38 -7.50 -0.99 -6.52
C SER A 38 -6.32 -0.98 -5.56
N ALA A 39 -6.12 0.13 -4.85
CA ALA A 39 -5.11 0.22 -3.80
C ALA A 39 -5.77 0.50 -2.45
N ARG A 40 -5.30 -0.19 -1.40
CA ARG A 40 -5.69 0.06 -0.01
C ARG A 40 -4.47 0.05 0.88
N GLY A 41 -4.45 0.95 1.84
CA GLY A 41 -3.32 1.05 2.75
C GLY A 41 -3.62 1.90 3.97
N ALA A 42 -2.67 1.88 4.88
CA ALA A 42 -2.71 2.65 6.11
C ALA A 42 -1.29 3.02 6.56
N LEU A 43 -1.18 4.17 7.18
CA LEU A 43 0.04 4.70 7.80
C LEU A 43 -0.22 4.97 9.28
N PHE A 44 0.71 4.54 10.11
CA PHE A 44 0.67 4.67 11.56
C PHE A 44 1.85 5.52 12.07
N ASP A 45 1.60 6.31 13.11
CA ASP A 45 2.62 6.89 14.00
C ASP A 45 2.56 6.11 15.33
N GLY A 46 3.49 5.18 15.53
CA GLY A 46 3.46 4.21 16.62
C GLY A 46 2.26 3.27 16.52
N ALA A 47 1.30 3.41 17.45
CA ALA A 47 0.02 2.69 17.45
C ALA A 47 -1.15 3.55 16.94
N LYS A 48 -0.92 4.84 16.69
CA LYS A 48 -1.95 5.77 16.22
C LYS A 48 -2.09 5.67 14.71
N LEU A 49 -3.32 5.48 14.22
CA LEU A 49 -3.63 5.62 12.80
C LEU A 49 -3.44 7.08 12.39
N LEU A 50 -2.56 7.32 11.43
CA LEU A 50 -2.29 8.65 10.89
C LEU A 50 -3.12 8.91 9.62
N SER A 51 -3.24 7.90 8.75
CA SER A 51 -4.07 7.95 7.55
C SER A 51 -4.41 6.54 7.07
N ALA A 52 -5.53 6.41 6.36
CA ALA A 52 -5.92 5.21 5.63
C ALA A 52 -6.57 5.60 4.30
N TRP A 53 -6.42 4.77 3.28
CA TRP A 53 -6.96 5.02 1.96
C TRP A 53 -7.53 3.76 1.32
N SER A 54 -8.48 4.00 0.42
CA SER A 54 -8.97 3.03 -0.54
C SER A 54 -9.24 3.79 -1.83
N VAL A 55 -8.52 3.46 -2.90
CA VAL A 55 -8.61 4.16 -4.18
C VAL A 55 -8.72 3.17 -5.34
N GLU A 56 -9.35 3.60 -6.42
CA GLU A 56 -9.29 2.93 -7.72
C GLU A 56 -8.37 3.70 -8.65
N LEU A 57 -7.48 2.99 -9.34
CA LEU A 57 -6.60 3.52 -10.36
C LEU A 57 -7.07 3.01 -11.72
N ARG A 58 -7.11 3.90 -12.70
CA ARG A 58 -7.51 3.61 -14.08
C ARG A 58 -6.46 4.15 -15.02
N SER A 59 -6.17 3.44 -16.11
CA SER A 59 -5.32 3.97 -17.17
C SER A 59 -5.91 5.27 -17.72
N ALA A 60 -5.08 6.28 -17.98
CA ALA A 60 -5.48 7.40 -18.82
C ALA A 60 -5.81 6.87 -20.22
N GLY A 61 -6.97 7.24 -20.74
CA GLY A 61 -7.44 6.85 -22.08
C GLY A 61 -6.70 7.58 -23.19
#